data_AF-A0A6I9P8Y5-F1
#
_entry.id   AF-A0A6I9P8Y5-F1
#
_cell.length_a   1.000
_cell.length_b   1.000
_cell.length_c   1.000
_cell.angle_alpha   90.00
_cell.angle_beta   90.00
_cell.angle_gamma   90.00
#
_symmetry.space_group_name_H-M   'P 1'
#
loop_
_entity.id
_entity.type
_entity.pdbx_description
1 polymer ?
#
loop_
_entity_poly.entity_id
_entity_poly.type
_entity_poly.pdbx_seq_one_letter_code
_entity_poly.pdbx_strand_id
1 'polypeptide(L)'
;APHVAADLVLLQEAYLLFHSFLTWPEPCSSASKRLLNVLQQELRAPGISFQRLVQSEQGISPEIHHYKTMTVLLVGPVEDVPPEVRSVSDQLISSQDSCRDVSVLLILHAFQAALGSNQKLQTLRCALQ
;
A
#
# COMPACT_ATOMS: atom_id res chain seq x y z
N ALA A 1 2.95 1.53 -7.58
CA ALA A 1 3.32 0.10 -7.60
C ALA A 1 4.75 0.00 -8.12
N PRO A 2 5.60 -0.92 -7.61
CA PRO A 2 6.89 -1.16 -8.24
C PRO A 2 6.63 -1.57 -9.69
N HIS A 3 7.34 -0.95 -10.62
CA HIS A 3 7.24 -1.28 -12.03
C HIS A 3 7.85 -2.67 -12.23
N VAL A 4 7.00 -3.69 -12.21
CA VAL A 4 7.36 -5.02 -12.72
C VAL A 4 7.43 -4.83 -14.23
N ALA A 5 8.63 -4.85 -14.79
CA ALA A 5 8.83 -4.86 -16.23
C ALA A 5 7.90 -5.93 -16.82
N ALA A 6 7.30 -5.63 -17.97
CA ALA A 6 6.22 -6.41 -18.57
C ALA A 6 6.67 -7.78 -19.13
N ASP A 7 7.37 -8.59 -18.33
CA ASP A 7 7.54 -10.02 -18.58
C ASP A 7 6.29 -10.76 -18.10
N LEU A 8 5.15 -10.41 -18.72
CA LEU A 8 3.98 -11.29 -18.77
C LEU A 8 4.36 -12.67 -19.34
N VAL A 9 5.47 -12.73 -20.09
CA VAL A 9 6.12 -13.95 -20.58
C VAL A 9 6.38 -14.93 -19.44
N LEU A 10 6.98 -14.50 -18.32
CA LEU A 10 7.34 -15.42 -17.23
C LEU A 10 6.09 -16.02 -16.57
N LEU A 11 5.06 -15.20 -16.32
CA LEU A 11 3.83 -15.66 -15.70
C LEU A 11 3.07 -16.64 -16.61
N GLN A 12 3.10 -16.40 -17.93
CA GLN A 12 2.50 -17.26 -18.94
C GLN A 12 3.28 -18.57 -19.14
N GLU A 13 4.61 -18.53 -19.13
CA GLU A 13 5.46 -19.73 -19.15
C GLU A 13 5.23 -20.60 -17.91
N ALA A 14 5.19 -19.98 -16.72
CA ALA A 14 4.86 -20.67 -15.48
C ALA A 14 3.47 -21.33 -15.59
N TYR A 15 2.47 -20.63 -16.11
CA TYR A 15 1.13 -21.19 -16.31
C TYR A 15 1.16 -22.44 -17.19
N LEU A 16 1.86 -22.41 -18.33
CA LEU A 16 1.97 -23.57 -19.22
C LEU A 16 2.73 -24.74 -18.56
N LEU A 17 3.81 -24.44 -17.84
CA LEU A 17 4.59 -25.43 -17.10
C LEU A 17 3.71 -26.15 -16.06
N PHE A 18 3.03 -25.40 -15.19
CA PHE A 18 2.17 -25.99 -14.15
C PHE A 18 0.96 -26.71 -14.72
N HIS A 19 0.48 -26.32 -15.90
CA HIS A 19 -0.57 -27.05 -16.60
C HIS A 19 -0.14 -28.46 -16.99
N SER A 20 1.13 -28.65 -17.37
CA SER A 20 1.69 -29.98 -17.66
C SER A 20 1.72 -30.91 -16.43
N PHE A 21 1.80 -30.32 -15.23
CA PHE A 21 1.83 -31.09 -13.98
C PHE A 21 0.45 -31.55 -13.50
N LEU A 22 -0.64 -31.15 -14.17
CA LEU A 22 -1.98 -31.64 -13.84
C LEU A 22 -2.14 -33.15 -14.08
N THR A 23 -1.32 -33.72 -14.98
CA THR A 23 -1.31 -35.16 -15.27
C THR A 23 -0.41 -35.97 -14.33
N TRP A 24 0.34 -35.30 -13.44
CA TRP A 24 1.21 -35.97 -12.47
C TRP A 24 0.39 -36.55 -11.32
N PRO A 25 0.91 -37.57 -10.60
CA PRO A 25 0.22 -38.10 -9.43
C PRO A 25 0.11 -37.07 -8.30
N GLU A 26 -0.78 -37.33 -7.34
CA GLU A 26 -0.88 -36.53 -6.13
C GLU A 26 0.40 -36.63 -5.28
N PRO A 27 0.80 -35.55 -4.57
CA PRO A 27 0.10 -34.27 -4.38
C PRO A 27 0.35 -33.23 -5.48
N CYS A 28 1.15 -33.58 -6.50
CA CYS A 28 1.65 -32.62 -7.48
C CYS A 28 0.53 -32.05 -8.36
N SER A 29 -0.46 -32.86 -8.74
CA SER A 29 -1.61 -32.38 -9.51
C SER A 29 -2.46 -31.39 -8.72
N SER A 30 -2.86 -31.71 -7.48
CA SER A 30 -3.64 -30.77 -6.66
C SER A 30 -2.88 -29.50 -6.31
N ALA A 31 -1.57 -29.59 -6.03
CA ALA A 31 -0.71 -28.42 -5.81
C ALA A 31 -0.65 -27.54 -7.06
N SER A 32 -0.43 -28.13 -8.24
CA SER A 32 -0.39 -27.41 -9.52
C SER A 32 -1.73 -26.76 -9.85
N LYS A 33 -2.84 -27.43 -9.58
CA LYS A 33 -4.20 -26.87 -9.74
C LYS A 33 -4.42 -25.63 -8.86
N ARG A 34 -3.95 -25.66 -7.60
CA ARG A 34 -4.00 -24.48 -6.71
C ARG A 34 -3.16 -23.33 -7.25
N LEU A 35 -1.94 -23.60 -7.69
CA LEU A 35 -1.04 -22.59 -8.26
C LEU A 35 -1.59 -21.99 -9.57
N LEU A 36 -2.14 -22.81 -10.46
CA LEU A 36 -2.75 -22.36 -11.72
C LEU A 36 -3.91 -21.40 -11.49
N ASN A 37 -4.73 -21.62 -10.45
CA ASN A 37 -5.78 -20.68 -10.09
C ASN A 37 -5.21 -19.31 -9.70
N VAL A 38 -4.12 -19.27 -8.92
CA VAL A 38 -3.46 -18.01 -8.54
C VAL A 38 -2.87 -17.32 -9.76
N LEU A 39 -2.13 -18.06 -10.60
CA LEU A 39 -1.52 -17.53 -11.82
C LEU A 39 -2.58 -16.98 -12.80
N GLN A 40 -3.73 -17.65 -12.93
CA GLN A 40 -4.82 -17.18 -13.79
C GLN A 40 -5.44 -15.87 -13.28
N GLN A 41 -5.56 -15.70 -11.96
CA GLN A 41 -6.05 -14.44 -11.38
C GLN A 41 -5.04 -13.31 -11.59
N GLU A 42 -3.74 -13.57 -11.41
CA GLU A 42 -2.69 -12.58 -11.66
C GLU A 42 -2.57 -12.19 -13.14
N LEU A 43 -2.73 -13.13 -14.08
CA LEU A 43 -2.78 -12.82 -15.51
C LEU A 43 -3.97 -11.92 -15.87
N ARG A 44 -5.12 -12.12 -15.23
CA ARG A 44 -6.35 -11.36 -15.50
C ARG A 44 -6.34 -9.98 -14.82
N ALA A 45 -5.80 -9.89 -13.62
CA ALA A 45 -5.78 -8.68 -12.80
C ALA A 45 -4.45 -8.57 -12.04
N PRO A 46 -3.37 -8.13 -12.72
CA PRO A 46 -2.03 -8.08 -12.12
C PRO A 46 -1.99 -7.25 -10.84
N GLY A 47 -1.36 -7.79 -9.80
CA GLY A 47 -1.11 -7.06 -8.55
C GLY A 47 -2.29 -7.00 -7.58
N ILE A 48 -3.48 -7.48 -7.96
CA ILE A 48 -4.63 -7.53 -7.03
C ILE A 48 -4.41 -8.54 -5.92
N SER A 49 -3.82 -9.71 -6.18
CA SER A 49 -3.57 -10.68 -5.10
C SER A 49 -2.48 -10.17 -4.16
N PHE A 50 -1.46 -9.50 -4.68
CA PHE A 50 -0.46 -8.83 -3.85
C PHE A 50 -1.08 -7.73 -2.99
N GLN A 51 -1.92 -6.87 -3.57
CA GLN A 51 -2.62 -5.84 -2.82
C GLN A 51 -3.48 -6.43 -1.71
N ARG A 52 -4.26 -7.48 -1.99
CA ARG A 52 -5.08 -8.18 -0.98
C ARG A 52 -4.23 -8.83 0.10
N LEU A 53 -3.11 -9.43 -0.27
CA LEU A 53 -2.16 -10.02 0.67
C LEU A 53 -1.63 -8.95 1.63
N VAL A 54 -1.11 -7.85 1.10
CA VAL A 54 -0.60 -6.72 1.89
C VAL A 54 -1.70 -6.16 2.80
N GLN A 55 -2.92 -6.00 2.28
CA GLN A 55 -4.07 -5.57 3.09
C GLN A 55 -4.36 -6.55 4.23
N SER A 56 -4.31 -7.86 3.98
CA SER A 56 -4.54 -8.88 5.01
C SER A 56 -3.43 -8.91 6.07
N GLU A 57 -2.17 -8.78 5.66
CA GLU A 57 -1.01 -8.76 6.57
C GLU A 57 -0.98 -7.48 7.43
N GLN A 58 -1.43 -6.36 6.86
CA GLN A 58 -1.53 -5.08 7.56
C GLN A 58 -2.82 -4.92 8.35
N GLY A 59 -3.72 -5.91 8.35
CA GLY A 59 -4.99 -5.86 9.06
C GLY A 59 -5.96 -4.79 8.53
N ILE A 60 -5.82 -4.38 7.27
CA ILE A 60 -6.67 -3.38 6.63
C ILE A 60 -7.99 -4.06 6.23
N SER A 61 -9.02 -3.86 7.05
CA SER A 61 -10.37 -4.38 6.75
C SER A 61 -10.93 -3.78 5.46
N PRO A 62 -11.50 -4.59 4.54
CA PRO A 62 -12.13 -4.12 3.32
C PRO A 62 -13.43 -3.35 3.56
N GLU A 63 -14.02 -3.42 4.77
CA GLU A 63 -15.35 -2.86 5.05
C GLU A 63 -15.36 -1.41 5.57
N ILE A 64 -14.22 -0.85 6.01
CA ILE A 64 -14.23 0.40 6.81
C ILE A 64 -13.49 1.58 6.15
N HIS A 65 -12.73 1.35 5.09
CA HIS A 65 -11.92 2.42 4.51
C HIS A 65 -12.62 3.02 3.30
N HIS A 66 -13.13 4.25 3.45
CA HIS A 66 -13.25 5.18 2.32
C HIS A 66 -11.99 5.01 1.49
N TYR A 67 -12.12 4.65 0.21
CA TYR A 67 -11.02 4.47 -0.74
C TYR A 67 -10.27 5.81 -0.86
N LYS A 68 -9.39 6.11 0.10
CA LYS A 68 -8.51 7.26 0.05
C LYS A 68 -7.35 6.84 -0.83
N THR A 69 -7.49 7.11 -2.12
CA THR A 69 -6.43 6.92 -3.09
C THR A 69 -5.26 7.82 -2.70
N MET A 70 -4.28 7.24 -2.01
CA MET A 70 -3.02 7.91 -1.69
C MET A 70 -2.14 7.86 -2.93
N THR A 71 -2.02 8.99 -3.62
CA THR A 71 -1.09 9.13 -4.74
C THR A 71 0.25 9.60 -4.20
N VAL A 72 1.28 8.77 -4.30
CA VAL A 72 2.65 9.10 -3.90
C VAL A 72 3.46 9.35 -5.17
N LEU A 73 3.90 10.59 -5.38
CA LEU A 73 4.78 10.96 -6.47
C LEU A 73 6.23 10.85 -5.99
N LEU A 74 6.97 9.88 -6.51
CA LEU A 74 8.41 9.75 -6.26
C LEU A 74 9.15 10.54 -7.33
N VAL A 75 9.74 11.66 -6.93
CA VAL A 75 10.47 12.54 -7.84
C VAL A 75 11.97 12.36 -7.65
N GLY A 76 12.72 12.41 -8.75
CA GLY A 76 14.19 12.42 -8.76
C GLY A 76 14.78 13.66 -8.07
N PRO A 77 16.11 13.84 -8.12
CA PRO A 77 16.77 15.01 -7.52
C PRO A 77 16.14 16.32 -8.02
N VAL A 78 16.19 17.35 -7.17
CA VAL A 78 15.38 18.59 -7.26
C VAL A 78 15.49 19.32 -8.61
N GLU A 79 16.54 19.08 -9.38
CA GLU A 79 16.79 19.68 -10.69
C GLU A 79 15.85 19.15 -11.80
N ASP A 80 15.30 17.93 -11.66
CA ASP A 80 14.45 17.29 -12.69
C ASP A 80 12.93 17.35 -12.37
N VAL A 81 12.53 18.13 -11.35
CA VAL A 81 11.12 18.26 -10.98
C VAL A 81 10.43 19.31 -11.85
N PRO A 82 9.31 18.96 -12.55
CA PRO A 82 8.54 19.96 -13.29
C PRO A 82 8.10 21.13 -12.38
N PRO A 83 8.21 22.38 -12.84
CA PRO A 83 7.91 23.56 -12.02
C PRO A 83 6.47 23.58 -11.51
N GLU A 84 5.54 22.95 -12.23
CA GLU A 84 4.13 22.81 -11.85
C GLU A 84 3.97 21.91 -10.61
N VAL A 85 4.71 20.79 -10.56
CA VAL A 85 4.71 19.87 -9.40
C VAL A 85 5.27 20.58 -8.17
N ARG A 86 6.37 21.32 -8.34
CA ARG A 86 6.99 22.08 -7.26
C ARG A 86 6.07 23.16 -6.71
N SER A 87 5.42 23.94 -7.59
CA SER A 87 4.47 24.98 -7.17
C SER A 87 3.28 24.41 -6.40
N VAL A 88 2.72 23.27 -6.85
CA VAL A 88 1.63 22.59 -6.13
C VAL A 88 2.11 22.05 -4.78
N SER A 89 3.32 21.48 -4.71
CA SER A 89 3.91 21.05 -3.44
C SER A 89 4.09 22.20 -2.46
N ASP A 90 4.64 23.32 -2.91
CA ASP A 90 4.84 24.52 -2.07
C ASP A 90 3.50 25.11 -1.59
N GLN A 91 2.48 25.13 -2.44
CA GLN A 91 1.13 25.55 -2.06
C GLN A 91 0.50 24.61 -1.03
N LEU A 92 0.64 23.29 -1.20
CA LEU A 92 0.13 22.30 -0.24
C LEU A 92 0.85 22.40 1.11
N ILE A 93 2.16 22.64 1.10
CA ILE A 93 2.94 22.90 2.32
C ILE A 93 2.47 24.20 2.99
N SER A 94 2.25 25.26 2.22
CA SER A 94 1.77 26.55 2.74
C SER A 94 0.33 26.51 3.26
N SER A 95 -0.47 25.55 2.78
CA SER A 95 -1.87 25.36 3.17
C SER A 95 -2.05 24.49 4.42
N GLN A 96 -0.96 23.92 4.96
CA GLN A 96 -1.04 23.18 6.22
C GLN A 96 -1.18 24.14 7.39
N ASP A 97 -2.07 23.76 8.30
CA ASP A 97 -2.23 24.36 9.63
C ASP A 97 -0.88 24.71 10.24
N SER A 98 -0.86 25.77 11.06
CA SER A 98 0.37 26.32 11.63
C SER A 98 1.30 25.20 12.10
N CYS A 99 2.61 25.26 11.80
CA CYS A 99 3.60 24.24 12.18
C CYS A 99 3.47 23.77 13.66
N ARG A 100 2.94 24.66 14.50
CA ARG A 100 2.54 24.39 15.88
C ARG A 100 1.42 23.36 16.01
N ASP A 101 0.33 23.43 15.25
CA ASP A 101 -0.77 22.46 15.26
C ASP A 101 -0.30 21.06 14.84
N VAL A 102 0.60 20.97 13.85
CA VAL A 102 1.24 19.69 13.45
C VAL A 102 2.08 19.14 14.59
N SER A 103 2.87 19.98 15.25
CA SER A 103 3.71 19.58 16.39
C SER A 103 2.86 19.07 17.57
N VAL A 104 1.76 19.76 17.89
CA VAL A 104 0.81 19.33 18.92
C VAL A 104 0.17 18.00 18.54
N LEU A 105 -0.24 17.83 17.28
CA LEU A 105 -0.84 16.58 16.79
C LEU A 105 0.13 15.40 16.88
N LEU A 106 1.41 15.59 16.52
CA LEU A 106 2.44 14.56 16.64
C LEU A 106 2.67 14.14 18.10
N ILE A 107 2.70 15.09 19.04
CA ILE A 107 2.83 14.79 20.48
C ILE A 107 1.64 13.97 20.97
N LEU A 108 0.42 14.36 20.59
CA LEU A 108 -0.80 13.64 20.96
C LEU A 108 -0.78 12.20 20.43
N HIS A 109 -0.38 11.99 19.17
CA HIS A 109 -0.29 10.66 18.58
C HIS A 109 0.82 9.80 19.20
N ALA A 110 2.00 10.37 19.47
CA ALA A 110 3.07 9.65 20.15
C ALA A 110 2.64 9.18 21.55
N PHE A 111 1.92 10.05 22.27
CA PHE A 111 1.38 9.75 23.58
C PHE A 111 0.31 8.64 23.52
N GLN A 112 -0.61 8.72 22.56
CA GLN A 112 -1.63 7.69 22.34
C GLN A 112 -1.03 6.34 21.94
N ALA A 113 0.02 6.34 21.10
CA ALA A 113 0.71 5.12 20.68
C ALA A 113 1.44 4.45 21.85
N ALA A 114 2.08 5.22 22.72
CA ALA A 114 2.82 4.69 23.85
C ALA A 114 1.94 4.23 25.03
N LEU A 115 0.80 4.90 25.24
CA LEU A 115 0.00 4.75 26.46
C LEU A 115 -1.45 4.32 26.25
N GLY A 116 -1.86 4.10 24.99
CA GLY A 116 -3.20 3.67 24.60
C GLY A 116 -4.23 4.81 24.52
N SER A 117 -5.39 4.50 23.95
CA SER A 117 -6.46 5.46 23.64
C SER A 117 -7.31 5.93 24.82
N ASN A 118 -7.04 5.45 26.04
CA ASN A 118 -7.87 5.73 27.22
C ASN A 118 -7.46 6.99 28.00
N GLN A 119 -6.48 7.77 27.50
CA GLN A 119 -5.97 8.94 28.21
C GLN A 119 -6.61 10.26 27.76
N LYS A 120 -6.62 11.26 28.66
CA LYS A 120 -7.24 12.59 28.49
C LYS A 120 -6.48 13.46 27.47
N LEU A 121 -6.49 13.05 26.21
CA LEU A 121 -5.86 13.76 25.08
C LEU A 121 -6.33 15.22 24.96
N GLN A 122 -7.58 15.51 25.34
CA GLN A 122 -8.11 16.87 25.34
C GLN A 122 -7.43 17.78 26.36
N THR A 123 -7.13 17.28 27.57
CA THR A 123 -6.42 18.06 28.59
C THR A 123 -4.98 18.34 28.15
N LEU A 124 -4.31 17.36 27.55
CA LEU A 124 -2.97 17.53 27.00
C LEU A 124 -2.96 18.52 25.84
N ARG A 125 -3.97 18.46 24.94
CA ARG A 125 -4.12 19.41 23.84
C ARG A 125 -4.29 20.85 24.34
N CYS A 126 -5.14 21.07 25.34
CA CYS A 126 -5.32 22.40 25.94
C CYS A 126 -4.05 22.92 26.63
N ALA A 127 -3.19 22.05 27.18
CA ALA A 127 -1.93 22.44 27.80
C ALA A 127 -0.82 22.78 26.78
N LEU A 128 -0.94 22.28 25.55
CA LEU A 128 0.01 22.52 24.45
C LEU A 128 -0.42 23.67 23.52
N GLN A 129 -1.63 24.23 23.72
CA GLN A 129 -2.10 25.47 23.10
C GLN A 129 -1.62 26.69 23.90
#